data_AF-A0A1Z9AYC8-F1
#
_entry.id   AF-A0A1Z9AYC8-F1
#
_cell.length_a   1.000
_cell.length_b   1.000
_cell.length_c   1.000
_cell.angle_alpha   90.00
_cell.angle_beta   90.00
_cell.angle_gamma   90.00
#
_symmetry.space_group_name_H-M   'P 1'
#
loop_
_entity.id
_entity.type
_entity.pdbx_description
1 polymer ?
#
loop_
_entity_poly.entity_id
_entity_poly.type
_entity_poly.pdbx_seq_one_letter_code
_entity_poly.pdbx_strand_id
1 'polypeptide(L)'
;MALAAIFAGGLLGSTSALADGEEHGHMDALVFQDGGKVQMGFIDVDCFGGAGEPGCDPDGEPGNYVYEAELEEGGSPVGSIGLAEEPGFFSIPSAGAAALPYGSVLPANAAHTLSMVYAPSSLAATSTSILYWDGTGAVNFGAVPNGETFTVEGNNASGGILNAASVLSGIELDSTSSNSFFDTHPDFTLNGGGASDPTDGFYALFGVTSIAGLSSSDKWGVVFGFGFEDEEAHEAAVDVVAAAVPEPGTALLMGLGLAGLAFNGRRRA
;
A
#
# COMPACT_ATOMS: atom_id res chain seq x y z
N MET A 1 36.03 -9.04 32.30
CA MET A 1 34.81 -8.22 32.33
C MET A 1 34.73 -7.54 30.97
N ALA A 2 34.01 -8.14 30.01
CA ALA A 2 33.85 -7.59 28.67
C ALA A 2 32.39 -7.12 28.56
N LEU A 3 32.22 -5.81 28.45
CA LEU A 3 30.93 -5.15 28.31
C LEU A 3 30.48 -5.33 26.86
N ALA A 4 29.55 -6.24 26.63
CA ALA A 4 28.89 -6.37 25.33
C ALA A 4 27.84 -5.26 25.22
N ALA A 5 28.15 -4.22 24.46
CA ALA A 5 27.18 -3.21 24.06
C ALA A 5 26.22 -3.87 23.07
N ILE A 6 24.99 -4.12 23.52
CA ILE A 6 23.88 -4.48 22.64
C ILE A 6 23.37 -3.17 22.06
N PHE A 7 23.65 -2.91 20.79
CA PHE A 7 22.97 -1.87 20.03
C PHE A 7 21.53 -2.34 19.80
N ALA A 8 20.59 -1.71 20.50
CA ALA A 8 19.18 -1.75 20.17
C ALA A 8 18.93 -0.67 19.11
N GLY A 9 19.23 -1.00 17.85
CA GLY A 9 18.64 -0.28 16.72
C GLY A 9 17.20 -0.77 16.61
N GLY A 10 16.23 0.08 16.97
CA GLY A 10 14.83 -0.19 16.70
C GLY A 10 14.64 -0.18 15.19
N LEU A 11 14.28 -1.33 14.62
CA LEU A 11 13.69 -1.41 13.30
C LEU A 11 12.29 -0.81 13.45
N LEU A 12 12.20 0.51 13.27
CA LEU A 12 10.93 1.18 13.01
C LEU A 12 10.66 0.95 11.53
N GLY A 13 9.48 0.46 11.17
CA GLY A 13 9.04 0.41 9.78
C GLY A 13 9.32 1.76 9.12
N SER A 14 9.99 1.73 7.98
CA SER A 14 10.16 2.89 7.14
C SER A 14 8.78 3.27 6.61
N THR A 15 8.21 4.35 7.10
CA THR A 15 7.33 5.15 6.25
C THR A 15 8.28 5.92 5.35
N SER A 16 8.29 5.58 4.07
CA SER A 16 9.03 6.34 3.06
C SER A 16 8.22 7.59 2.72
N ALA A 17 8.10 8.50 3.68
CA ALA A 17 7.91 9.90 3.34
C ALA A 17 9.27 10.38 2.83
N LEU A 18 9.38 10.61 1.52
CA LEU A 18 10.61 11.13 0.94
C LEU A 18 10.89 12.49 1.60
N ALA A 19 11.98 12.55 2.36
CA ALA A 19 12.28 13.67 3.27
C ALA A 19 12.69 14.98 2.56
N ASP A 20 12.49 15.09 1.25
CA ASP A 20 12.93 16.19 0.40
C ASP A 20 11.82 17.15 -0.03
N GLY A 21 10.55 16.89 0.30
CA GLY A 21 9.46 17.83 0.04
C GLY A 21 9.19 18.05 -1.46
N GLU A 22 9.59 17.09 -2.31
CA GLU A 22 9.01 16.97 -3.64
C GLU A 22 7.65 16.28 -3.49
N GLU A 23 6.60 17.12 -3.54
CA GLU A 23 5.22 16.75 -3.80
C GLU A 23 5.20 15.75 -4.97
N HIS A 24 4.96 14.47 -4.67
CA HIS A 24 4.56 13.43 -5.65
C HIS A 24 5.65 12.96 -6.62
N GLY A 25 6.69 12.28 -6.11
CA GLY A 25 7.34 11.26 -6.94
C GLY A 25 6.28 10.25 -7.43
N HIS A 26 6.31 9.88 -8.72
CA HIS A 26 5.45 8.84 -9.30
C HIS A 26 5.82 7.49 -8.66
N MET A 27 5.20 7.18 -7.52
CA MET A 27 5.50 6.00 -6.71
C MET A 27 4.46 4.91 -6.95
N ASP A 28 4.86 3.88 -7.68
CA ASP A 28 4.01 2.73 -7.93
C ASP A 28 4.17 1.65 -6.84
N ALA A 29 3.10 0.88 -6.64
CA ALA A 29 3.13 -0.37 -5.90
C ALA A 29 3.93 -1.43 -6.68
N LEU A 30 5.15 -1.71 -6.24
CA LEU A 30 5.97 -2.78 -6.79
C LEU A 30 5.37 -4.15 -6.42
N VAL A 31 5.02 -4.94 -7.43
CA VAL A 31 4.51 -6.30 -7.30
C VAL A 31 5.54 -7.30 -7.79
N PHE A 32 5.90 -8.24 -6.92
CA PHE A 32 6.84 -9.32 -7.23
C PHE A 32 6.46 -10.60 -6.46
N GLN A 33 7.23 -11.68 -6.59
CA GLN A 33 6.98 -12.89 -5.82
C GLN A 33 8.20 -13.29 -4.98
N ASP A 34 7.94 -13.81 -3.78
CA ASP A 34 8.96 -14.48 -2.97
C ASP A 34 8.39 -15.74 -2.33
N GLY A 35 9.09 -16.86 -2.48
CA GLY A 35 8.68 -18.14 -1.89
C GLY A 35 7.29 -18.65 -2.33
N GLY A 36 6.79 -18.25 -3.51
CA GLY A 36 5.45 -18.62 -3.99
C GLY A 36 4.32 -17.74 -3.45
N LYS A 37 4.65 -16.59 -2.85
CA LYS A 37 3.71 -15.57 -2.37
C LYS A 37 3.89 -14.27 -3.16
N VAL A 38 2.79 -13.57 -3.46
CA VAL A 38 2.84 -12.20 -3.98
C VAL A 38 3.38 -11.26 -2.89
N GLN A 39 4.34 -10.43 -3.24
CA GLN A 39 4.90 -9.41 -2.38
C GLN A 39 4.59 -8.04 -2.95
N MET A 40 4.44 -7.07 -2.04
CA MET A 40 4.23 -5.66 -2.33
C MET A 40 5.43 -4.87 -1.81
N GLY A 41 5.74 -3.77 -2.48
CA GLY A 41 6.69 -2.75 -2.04
C GLY A 41 6.41 -1.44 -2.78
N PHE A 42 7.40 -0.56 -2.82
CA PHE A 42 7.37 0.64 -3.65
C PHE A 42 8.44 0.61 -4.72
N ILE A 43 8.18 1.34 -5.80
CA ILE A 43 9.18 1.66 -6.79
C ILE A 43 8.91 3.07 -7.31
N ASP A 44 9.97 3.87 -7.37
CA ASP A 44 10.00 5.03 -8.24
C ASP A 44 10.31 4.52 -9.66
N VAL A 45 9.30 4.57 -10.53
CA VAL A 45 9.41 4.05 -11.89
C VAL A 45 10.35 4.88 -12.76
N ASP A 46 10.52 6.17 -12.46
CA ASP A 46 11.44 7.06 -13.18
C ASP A 46 12.90 6.72 -12.84
N CYS A 47 13.13 6.20 -11.64
CA CYS A 47 14.43 5.66 -11.23
C CYS A 47 14.74 4.29 -11.85
N PHE A 48 13.74 3.58 -12.38
CA PHE A 48 13.91 2.25 -12.97
C PHE A 48 14.32 2.33 -14.46
N GLY A 49 15.44 1.70 -14.83
CA GLY A 49 15.88 1.57 -16.24
C GLY A 49 17.22 2.21 -16.59
N GLY A 50 17.96 2.72 -15.60
CA GLY A 50 19.35 3.16 -15.79
C GLY A 50 19.51 4.48 -16.53
N ALA A 51 18.44 5.27 -16.66
CA ALA A 51 18.50 6.64 -17.21
C ALA A 51 19.22 7.62 -16.27
N GLY A 52 19.49 7.24 -15.02
CA GLY A 52 20.44 7.95 -14.16
C GLY A 52 20.01 9.37 -13.83
N GLU A 53 18.72 9.57 -13.56
CA GLU A 53 18.24 10.74 -12.82
C GLU A 53 19.11 10.88 -11.55
N PRO A 54 19.97 11.91 -11.45
CA PRO A 54 20.90 12.05 -10.34
C PRO A 54 20.15 12.36 -9.06
N GLY A 55 20.04 11.38 -8.16
CA GLY A 55 19.29 11.51 -6.90
C GLY A 55 18.34 10.35 -6.65
N CYS A 56 17.99 9.61 -7.70
CA CYS A 56 17.20 8.40 -7.62
C CYS A 56 17.85 7.31 -6.76
N ASP A 57 17.09 6.78 -5.79
CA ASP A 57 17.40 5.50 -5.17
C ASP A 57 16.74 4.38 -6.00
N PRO A 58 17.50 3.64 -6.83
CA PRO A 58 16.94 2.52 -7.60
C PRO A 58 16.58 1.33 -6.71
N ASP A 59 17.00 1.35 -5.44
CA ASP A 59 16.73 0.28 -4.48
C ASP A 59 15.31 0.49 -3.95
N GLY A 60 14.29 0.16 -4.77
CA GLY A 60 12.90 0.19 -4.36
C GLY A 60 12.74 -0.50 -3.00
N GLU A 61 12.14 0.18 -2.02
CA GLU A 61 12.10 -0.28 -0.64
C GLU A 61 11.07 -1.42 -0.49
N PRO A 62 11.52 -2.67 -0.35
CA PRO A 62 10.59 -3.76 -0.17
C PRO A 62 10.14 -3.79 1.29
N GLY A 63 8.86 -4.00 1.55
CA GLY A 63 8.35 -4.01 2.94
C GLY A 63 7.54 -2.78 3.34
N ASN A 64 7.32 -1.86 2.42
CA ASN A 64 6.41 -0.74 2.60
C ASN A 64 5.03 -1.13 2.01
N TYR A 65 3.97 -0.96 2.80
CA TYR A 65 2.64 -1.50 2.50
C TYR A 65 1.53 -0.45 2.58
N VAL A 66 1.87 0.83 2.75
CA VAL A 66 0.89 1.90 2.81
C VAL A 66 1.25 2.95 1.80
N TYR A 67 0.36 3.11 0.84
CA TYR A 67 0.44 4.06 -0.27
C TYR A 67 -0.27 5.36 0.10
N GLU A 68 0.22 6.45 -0.48
CA GLU A 68 -0.41 7.76 -0.42
C GLU A 68 -0.93 8.11 -1.81
N ALA A 69 -2.08 8.76 -1.88
CA ALA A 69 -2.66 9.21 -3.12
C ALA A 69 -3.54 10.45 -2.89
N GLU A 70 -3.62 11.33 -3.87
CA GLU A 70 -4.51 12.49 -3.83
C GLU A 70 -5.69 12.28 -4.77
N LEU A 71 -6.89 12.53 -4.28
CA LEU A 71 -8.11 12.51 -5.10
C LEU A 71 -8.31 13.89 -5.71
N GLU A 72 -8.15 13.99 -7.03
CA GLU A 72 -8.45 15.21 -7.75
C GLU A 72 -9.95 15.47 -7.76
N GLU A 73 -10.35 16.71 -7.47
CA GLU A 73 -11.73 17.15 -7.66
C GLU A 73 -12.07 17.24 -9.15
N GLY A 74 -12.68 16.18 -9.67
CA GLY A 74 -13.20 16.12 -11.02
C GLY A 74 -14.55 16.82 -11.14
N GLY A 75 -14.68 17.68 -12.16
CA GLY A 75 -15.96 18.28 -12.54
C GLY A 75 -16.88 17.29 -13.27
N SER A 76 -17.58 16.42 -12.54
CA SER A 76 -18.71 15.68 -13.09
C SER A 76 -19.94 16.60 -13.19
N PRO A 77 -20.79 16.48 -14.22
CA PRO A 77 -22.02 17.27 -14.34
C PRO A 77 -23.06 16.99 -13.23
N VAL A 78 -22.77 16.07 -12.29
CA VAL A 78 -23.67 15.63 -11.21
C VAL A 78 -23.10 15.86 -9.80
N GLY A 79 -21.97 16.56 -9.66
CA GLY A 79 -21.28 16.84 -8.38
C GLY A 79 -19.76 16.73 -8.51
N SER A 80 -19.01 17.09 -7.47
CA SER A 80 -17.57 16.80 -7.39
C SER A 80 -17.38 15.30 -7.16
N ILE A 81 -16.54 14.67 -7.98
CA ILE A 81 -16.04 13.31 -7.75
C ILE A 81 -14.57 13.42 -7.40
N GLY A 82 -14.09 12.65 -6.43
CA GLY A 82 -12.65 12.49 -6.22
C GLY A 82 -12.16 11.39 -7.17
N LEU A 83 -11.19 11.67 -8.04
CA LEU A 83 -10.56 10.68 -8.90
C LEU A 83 -9.08 10.58 -8.58
N ALA A 84 -8.58 9.36 -8.40
CA ALA A 84 -7.16 9.06 -8.31
C ALA A 84 -6.85 7.85 -9.17
N GLU A 85 -5.74 7.90 -9.91
CA GLU A 85 -5.17 6.78 -10.65
C GLU A 85 -4.04 6.10 -9.85
N GLU A 86 -3.92 6.43 -8.56
CA GLU A 86 -2.85 5.99 -7.67
C GLU A 86 -3.35 5.13 -6.49
N PRO A 87 -2.55 4.16 -5.99
CA PRO A 87 -1.24 3.79 -6.53
C PRO A 87 -1.35 3.02 -7.84
N GLY A 88 -0.44 3.31 -8.77
CA GLY A 88 -0.09 2.43 -9.87
C GLY A 88 0.42 1.09 -9.36
N PHE A 89 0.32 0.03 -10.18
CA PHE A 89 0.87 -1.28 -9.87
C PHE A 89 1.88 -1.67 -10.94
N PHE A 90 3.12 -1.82 -10.51
CA PHE A 90 4.25 -2.06 -11.39
C PHE A 90 4.89 -3.42 -11.12
N SER A 91 5.38 -4.09 -12.15
CA SER A 91 6.20 -5.29 -12.00
C SER A 91 7.41 -5.27 -12.91
N ILE A 92 8.54 -5.65 -12.33
CA ILE A 92 9.83 -5.63 -13.02
C ILE A 92 9.86 -6.70 -14.13
N PRO A 93 10.25 -6.34 -15.37
CA PRO A 93 10.43 -7.33 -16.44
C PRO A 93 11.53 -8.32 -16.10
N SER A 94 11.48 -9.52 -16.67
CA SER A 94 12.47 -10.58 -16.45
C SER A 94 13.92 -10.16 -16.74
N ALA A 95 14.13 -9.22 -17.65
CA ALA A 95 15.46 -8.65 -17.94
C ALA A 95 16.01 -7.77 -16.80
N GLY A 96 15.13 -7.18 -16.00
CA GLY A 96 15.45 -6.37 -14.82
C GLY A 96 15.42 -7.14 -13.51
N ALA A 97 15.22 -8.47 -13.53
CA ALA A 97 15.05 -9.28 -12.32
C ALA A 97 16.18 -9.13 -11.28
N ALA A 98 17.39 -8.76 -11.72
CA ALA A 98 18.53 -8.53 -10.83
C ALA A 98 18.43 -7.25 -9.98
N ALA A 99 17.50 -6.34 -10.31
CA ALA A 99 17.23 -5.14 -9.54
C ALA A 99 16.31 -5.41 -8.34
N LEU A 100 15.66 -6.57 -8.26
CA LEU A 100 14.88 -6.94 -7.09
C LEU A 100 15.83 -7.25 -5.91
N PRO A 101 15.64 -6.60 -4.74
CA PRO A 101 16.48 -6.86 -3.56
C PRO A 101 16.34 -8.30 -3.03
N TYR A 102 15.16 -8.91 -3.24
CA TYR A 102 14.89 -10.31 -2.98
C TYR A 102 13.70 -10.81 -3.82
N GLY A 103 13.42 -12.12 -3.74
CA GLY A 103 12.35 -12.73 -4.51
C GLY A 103 12.70 -12.89 -5.98
N SER A 104 11.67 -12.85 -6.84
CA SER A 104 11.78 -12.99 -8.28
C SER A 104 10.63 -12.27 -8.98
N VAL A 105 10.79 -12.01 -10.28
CA VAL A 105 9.72 -11.47 -11.13
C VAL A 105 8.50 -12.39 -11.14
N LEU A 106 7.35 -11.81 -11.46
CA LEU A 106 6.08 -12.52 -11.50
C LEU A 106 6.04 -13.57 -12.62
N PRO A 107 5.13 -14.56 -12.57
CA PRO A 107 4.90 -15.45 -13.70
C PRO A 107 4.41 -14.65 -14.92
N ALA A 108 4.89 -14.98 -16.12
CA ALA A 108 4.45 -14.34 -17.36
C ALA A 108 3.03 -14.76 -17.78
N ASN A 109 2.27 -13.85 -18.41
CA ASN A 109 0.87 -14.05 -18.83
C ASN A 109 -0.05 -14.44 -17.67
N ALA A 110 0.20 -13.89 -16.48
CA ALA A 110 -0.58 -14.18 -15.29
C ALA A 110 -1.48 -12.99 -14.96
N ALA A 111 -2.77 -13.25 -14.75
CA ALA A 111 -3.73 -12.22 -14.36
C ALA A 111 -3.50 -11.78 -12.91
N HIS A 112 -3.52 -10.47 -12.70
CA HIS A 112 -3.41 -9.81 -11.41
C HIS A 112 -4.80 -9.39 -10.96
N THR A 113 -5.12 -9.73 -9.72
CA THR A 113 -6.40 -9.38 -9.14
C THR A 113 -6.24 -8.64 -7.83
N LEU A 114 -7.04 -7.60 -7.68
CA LEU A 114 -7.19 -6.77 -6.51
C LEU A 114 -8.45 -7.18 -5.74
N SER A 115 -8.32 -7.26 -4.42
CA SER A 115 -9.46 -7.35 -3.50
C SER A 115 -9.33 -6.31 -2.40
N MET A 116 -10.33 -5.44 -2.25
CA MET A 116 -10.47 -4.51 -1.13
C MET A 116 -11.15 -5.20 0.04
N VAL A 117 -10.48 -5.20 1.19
CA VAL A 117 -10.84 -5.98 2.37
C VAL A 117 -11.20 -5.09 3.55
N TYR A 118 -11.67 -5.67 4.65
CA TYR A 118 -11.91 -4.91 5.88
C TYR A 118 -10.61 -4.39 6.47
N ALA A 119 -10.69 -3.21 7.08
CA ALA A 119 -9.62 -2.59 7.83
C ALA A 119 -9.11 -3.51 8.98
N PRO A 120 -7.83 -3.39 9.36
CA PRO A 120 -7.33 -3.98 10.60
C PRO A 120 -8.17 -3.54 11.81
N SER A 121 -8.47 -4.48 12.71
CA SER A 121 -9.23 -4.17 13.94
C SER A 121 -8.48 -3.25 14.91
N SER A 122 -7.20 -2.97 14.66
CA SER A 122 -6.40 -1.98 15.40
C SER A 122 -6.77 -0.54 15.06
N LEU A 123 -7.33 -0.27 13.87
CA LEU A 123 -7.73 1.08 13.45
C LEU A 123 -9.20 1.37 13.71
N ALA A 124 -10.06 0.37 13.65
CA ALA A 124 -11.49 0.53 13.87
C ALA A 124 -12.06 -0.56 14.76
N ALA A 125 -12.91 -0.14 15.70
CA ALA A 125 -13.64 -1.05 16.58
C ALA A 125 -14.68 -1.91 15.84
N THR A 126 -15.09 -1.47 14.65
CA THR A 126 -16.07 -2.15 13.80
C THR A 126 -15.41 -2.54 12.48
N SER A 127 -15.74 -3.71 11.93
CA SER A 127 -15.33 -4.10 10.59
C SER A 127 -15.91 -3.13 9.55
N THR A 128 -15.05 -2.26 9.02
CA THR A 128 -15.35 -1.35 7.92
C THR A 128 -14.29 -1.49 6.83
N SER A 129 -14.66 -1.31 5.57
CA SER A 129 -13.73 -1.33 4.44
C SER A 129 -13.28 0.05 3.97
N ILE A 130 -13.91 1.11 4.49
CA ILE A 130 -13.51 2.49 4.26
C ILE A 130 -13.39 3.14 5.64
N LEU A 131 -12.24 3.76 5.91
CA LEU A 131 -12.01 4.58 7.08
C LEU A 131 -11.98 6.06 6.67
N TYR A 132 -12.39 6.94 7.58
CA TYR A 132 -12.38 8.38 7.37
C TYR A 132 -11.78 9.12 8.57
N TRP A 133 -10.97 10.15 8.32
CA TRP A 133 -10.55 11.14 9.29
C TRP A 133 -10.71 12.53 8.68
N ASP A 134 -11.17 13.50 9.47
CA ASP A 134 -11.49 14.85 8.99
C ASP A 134 -10.27 15.77 8.82
N GLY A 135 -9.05 15.24 8.97
CA GLY A 135 -7.82 16.02 8.88
C GLY A 135 -7.57 16.94 10.07
N THR A 136 -8.40 16.91 11.12
CA THR A 136 -8.26 17.80 12.28
C THR A 136 -7.88 17.07 13.56
N GLY A 137 -7.02 17.71 14.36
CA GLY A 137 -6.60 17.20 15.67
C GLY A 137 -5.70 15.96 15.57
N ALA A 138 -5.87 15.02 16.49
CA ALA A 138 -5.12 13.77 16.46
C ALA A 138 -5.76 12.80 15.46
N VAL A 139 -4.93 12.14 14.65
CA VAL A 139 -5.38 11.14 13.68
C VAL A 139 -6.23 10.07 14.36
N ASN A 140 -7.48 9.99 13.94
CA ASN A 140 -8.46 9.06 14.50
C ASN A 140 -9.45 8.63 13.43
N PHE A 141 -9.09 7.56 12.72
CA PHE A 141 -9.94 6.97 11.69
C PHE A 141 -11.24 6.42 12.27
N GLY A 142 -12.35 6.83 11.68
CA GLY A 142 -13.71 6.42 12.02
C GLY A 142 -14.49 5.89 10.81
N ALA A 143 -15.80 5.78 10.99
CA ALA A 143 -16.71 5.49 9.89
C ALA A 143 -16.87 6.72 8.98
N VAL A 144 -17.09 6.47 7.70
CA VAL A 144 -17.45 7.51 6.73
C VAL A 144 -18.76 8.22 7.15
N PRO A 145 -18.83 9.56 7.12
CA PRO A 145 -19.92 10.31 7.76
C PRO A 145 -21.23 10.30 6.97
N ASN A 146 -21.18 10.26 5.64
CA ASN A 146 -22.35 10.42 4.77
C ASN A 146 -22.65 9.18 3.92
N GLY A 147 -21.95 8.07 4.14
CA GLY A 147 -22.14 6.83 3.37
C GLY A 147 -21.41 6.85 2.02
N GLU A 148 -20.27 7.53 2.00
CA GLU A 148 -19.33 7.58 0.89
C GLU A 148 -18.94 6.18 0.41
N THR A 149 -18.71 6.06 -0.90
CA THR A 149 -18.32 4.81 -1.55
C THR A 149 -17.17 5.03 -2.50
N PHE A 150 -16.30 4.04 -2.65
CA PHE A 150 -15.30 4.01 -3.71
C PHE A 150 -15.78 3.13 -4.86
N THR A 151 -15.77 3.66 -6.08
CA THR A 151 -15.72 2.82 -7.27
C THR A 151 -14.26 2.50 -7.54
N VAL A 152 -13.93 1.24 -7.76
CA VAL A 152 -12.59 0.79 -8.14
C VAL A 152 -12.70 0.08 -9.48
N GLU A 153 -12.00 0.57 -10.50
CA GLU A 153 -12.02 0.02 -11.85
C GLU A 153 -10.60 -0.33 -12.30
N GLY A 154 -10.39 -1.55 -12.81
CA GLY A 154 -9.14 -1.93 -13.47
C GLY A 154 -9.20 -1.71 -14.99
N ASN A 155 -8.06 -1.85 -15.68
CA ASN A 155 -7.93 -1.59 -17.12
C ASN A 155 -8.92 -2.37 -18.01
N ASN A 156 -9.37 -3.55 -17.57
CA ASN A 156 -10.27 -4.41 -18.35
C ASN A 156 -11.77 -4.10 -18.14
N ALA A 157 -12.11 -2.89 -17.67
CA ALA A 157 -13.48 -2.49 -17.30
C ALA A 157 -14.12 -3.44 -16.27
N SER A 158 -13.28 -4.17 -15.53
CA SER A 158 -13.70 -4.93 -14.37
C SER A 158 -13.63 -3.97 -13.18
N GLY A 159 -14.74 -3.83 -12.48
CA GLY A 159 -14.80 -2.89 -11.38
C GLY A 159 -15.91 -3.22 -10.41
N GLY A 160 -15.98 -2.45 -9.33
CA GLY A 160 -17.06 -2.57 -8.38
C GLY A 160 -17.08 -1.44 -7.38
N ILE A 161 -18.14 -1.45 -6.59
CA ILE A 161 -18.41 -0.41 -5.60
C ILE A 161 -18.09 -0.98 -4.22
N LEU A 162 -17.16 -0.33 -3.54
CA LEU A 162 -16.82 -0.52 -2.15
C LEU A 162 -17.64 0.46 -1.30
N ASN A 163 -18.35 -0.05 -0.30
CA ASN A 163 -18.94 0.75 0.77
C ASN A 163 -18.37 0.31 2.13
N ALA A 164 -18.69 1.05 3.18
CA ALA A 164 -18.19 0.77 4.53
C ALA A 164 -18.46 -0.68 5.01
N ALA A 165 -19.56 -1.31 4.62
CA ALA A 165 -19.95 -2.64 5.12
C ALA A 165 -19.57 -3.81 4.20
N SER A 166 -19.00 -3.55 3.02
CA SER A 166 -18.73 -4.57 2.00
C SER A 166 -17.25 -4.78 1.76
N VAL A 167 -16.88 -6.00 1.35
CA VAL A 167 -15.60 -6.25 0.68
C VAL A 167 -15.82 -6.24 -0.83
N LEU A 168 -14.81 -5.84 -1.59
CA LEU A 168 -14.79 -5.91 -3.04
C LEU A 168 -13.70 -6.91 -3.43
N SER A 169 -14.00 -7.92 -4.23
CA SER A 169 -13.06 -9.02 -4.49
C SER A 169 -12.94 -9.35 -5.96
N GLY A 170 -11.72 -9.64 -6.40
CA GLY A 170 -11.44 -10.18 -7.73
C GLY A 170 -11.58 -9.16 -8.85
N ILE A 171 -11.28 -7.89 -8.58
CA ILE A 171 -11.10 -6.88 -9.63
C ILE A 171 -9.85 -7.29 -10.39
N GLU A 172 -9.97 -7.55 -11.68
CA GLU A 172 -8.81 -7.80 -12.53
C GLU A 172 -8.16 -6.45 -12.87
N LEU A 173 -6.89 -6.30 -12.48
CA LEU A 173 -6.10 -5.11 -12.79
C LEU A 173 -5.64 -5.18 -14.25
N ASP A 174 -4.77 -6.15 -14.57
CA ASP A 174 -4.40 -6.59 -15.92
C ASP A 174 -3.65 -7.94 -15.79
N SER A 175 -2.97 -8.39 -16.85
CA SER A 175 -2.05 -9.53 -16.83
C SER A 175 -0.61 -9.11 -17.11
N THR A 176 0.35 -9.79 -16.47
CA THR A 176 1.75 -9.67 -16.88
C THR A 176 1.92 -10.08 -18.33
N SER A 177 2.78 -9.38 -19.05
CA SER A 177 3.14 -9.73 -20.41
C SER A 177 4.06 -10.95 -20.46
N SER A 178 4.47 -11.35 -21.67
CA SER A 178 5.35 -12.52 -21.89
C SER A 178 6.74 -12.40 -21.25
N ASN A 179 7.19 -11.21 -20.87
CA ASN A 179 8.44 -10.98 -20.15
C ASN A 179 8.20 -10.69 -18.65
N SER A 180 7.01 -10.95 -18.12
CA SER A 180 6.61 -10.70 -16.72
C SER A 180 6.41 -9.22 -16.35
N PHE A 181 6.49 -8.30 -17.30
CA PHE A 181 6.19 -6.88 -17.08
C PHE A 181 4.69 -6.62 -17.01
N PHE A 182 4.29 -5.69 -16.17
CA PHE A 182 2.95 -5.16 -16.05
C PHE A 182 3.06 -3.82 -15.32
N ASP A 183 2.23 -2.88 -15.75
CA ASP A 183 2.17 -1.49 -15.32
C ASP A 183 0.72 -1.05 -15.58
N THR A 184 -0.01 -0.76 -14.51
CA THR A 184 -1.41 -0.36 -14.60
C THR A 184 -1.78 0.56 -13.45
N HIS A 185 -2.72 1.44 -13.74
CA HIS A 185 -3.28 2.37 -12.77
C HIS A 185 -4.79 2.10 -12.70
N PRO A 186 -5.29 1.51 -11.61
CA PRO A 186 -6.73 1.39 -11.42
C PRO A 186 -7.34 2.75 -11.08
N ASP A 187 -8.53 3.01 -11.59
CA ASP A 187 -9.29 4.22 -11.26
C ASP A 187 -9.95 4.03 -9.89
N PHE A 188 -9.60 4.89 -8.94
CA PHE A 188 -10.29 5.06 -7.67
C PHE A 188 -11.18 6.30 -7.73
N THR A 189 -12.49 6.09 -7.73
CA THR A 189 -13.47 7.19 -7.67
C THR A 189 -14.15 7.24 -6.31
N LEU A 190 -13.90 8.31 -5.55
CA LEU A 190 -14.65 8.63 -4.34
C LEU A 190 -15.98 9.30 -4.71
N ASN A 191 -17.08 8.69 -4.25
CA ASN A 191 -18.44 9.17 -4.47
C ASN A 191 -19.09 9.54 -3.14
N GLY A 192 -19.75 10.70 -3.08
CA GLY A 192 -20.53 11.11 -1.93
C GLY A 192 -21.84 10.33 -1.78
N GLY A 193 -22.36 10.31 -0.55
CA GLY A 193 -23.58 9.58 -0.22
C GLY A 193 -24.83 10.21 -0.83
N GLY A 194 -25.60 9.44 -1.60
CA GLY A 194 -26.91 9.88 -2.09
C GLY A 194 -26.87 11.08 -3.05
N ALA A 195 -25.83 11.16 -3.89
CA ALA A 195 -25.56 12.25 -4.84
C ALA A 195 -25.14 13.59 -4.20
N SER A 196 -24.66 13.57 -2.95
CA SER A 196 -23.86 14.68 -2.42
C SER A 196 -22.42 14.61 -2.94
N ASP A 197 -21.68 15.70 -2.78
CA ASP A 197 -20.22 15.66 -2.86
C ASP A 197 -19.67 14.78 -1.71
N PRO A 198 -18.49 14.15 -1.88
CA PRO A 198 -17.78 13.50 -0.78
C PRO A 198 -17.39 14.51 0.31
N THR A 199 -17.19 14.03 1.53
CA THR A 199 -16.73 14.89 2.63
C THR A 199 -15.23 15.12 2.52
N ASP A 200 -14.75 16.35 2.67
CA ASP A 200 -13.31 16.65 2.75
C ASP A 200 -12.66 15.87 3.91
N GLY A 201 -11.44 15.38 3.67
CA GLY A 201 -10.63 14.67 4.66
C GLY A 201 -9.81 13.55 4.06
N PHE A 202 -9.34 12.65 4.92
CA PHE A 202 -8.50 11.51 4.57
C PHE A 202 -9.29 10.20 4.63
N TYR A 203 -9.15 9.39 3.59
CA TYR A 203 -9.82 8.11 3.45
C TYR A 203 -8.79 6.97 3.40
N ALA A 204 -8.91 5.97 4.25
CA ALA A 204 -8.03 4.81 4.18
C ALA A 204 -8.75 3.55 3.70
N LEU A 205 -8.18 2.90 2.69
CA LEU A 205 -8.62 1.62 2.15
C LEU A 205 -7.56 0.54 2.38
N PHE A 206 -7.97 -0.73 2.35
CA PHE A 206 -7.05 -1.86 2.51
C PHE A 206 -7.26 -2.89 1.44
N GLY A 207 -6.15 -3.38 0.88
CA GLY A 207 -6.15 -4.31 -0.24
C GLY A 207 -5.37 -5.58 0.04
N VAL A 208 -5.63 -6.59 -0.80
CA VAL A 208 -4.80 -7.77 -0.99
C VAL A 208 -4.72 -8.02 -2.49
N THR A 209 -3.51 -8.30 -2.97
CA THR A 209 -3.22 -8.62 -4.37
C THR A 209 -3.05 -10.13 -4.53
N SER A 210 -3.60 -10.71 -5.59
CA SER A 210 -3.47 -12.14 -5.86
C SER A 210 -3.22 -12.45 -7.33
N ILE A 211 -2.41 -13.49 -7.55
CA ILE A 211 -2.00 -13.98 -8.87
C ILE A 211 -2.16 -15.49 -8.87
N ALA A 212 -2.75 -16.04 -9.93
CA ALA A 212 -3.01 -17.47 -10.04
C ALA A 212 -1.72 -18.30 -9.88
N GLY A 213 -1.75 -19.30 -8.99
CA GLY A 213 -0.60 -20.16 -8.70
C GLY A 213 0.33 -19.65 -7.60
N LEU A 214 0.10 -18.44 -7.08
CA LEU A 214 0.78 -17.88 -5.91
C LEU A 214 -0.21 -17.73 -4.75
N SER A 215 0.29 -17.71 -3.50
CA SER A 215 -0.51 -17.22 -2.38
C SER A 215 -0.60 -15.69 -2.43
N SER A 216 -1.74 -15.14 -2.04
CA SER A 216 -1.98 -13.70 -2.02
C SER A 216 -0.98 -12.93 -1.15
N SER A 217 -0.88 -11.64 -1.41
CA SER A 217 -0.05 -10.72 -0.64
C SER A 217 -0.48 -10.64 0.82
N ASP A 218 0.39 -10.08 1.66
CA ASP A 218 -0.08 -9.49 2.90
C ASP A 218 -1.01 -8.30 2.60
N LYS A 219 -1.77 -7.90 3.62
CA LYS A 219 -2.63 -6.73 3.51
C LYS A 219 -1.74 -5.51 3.30
N TRP A 220 -2.16 -4.62 2.43
CA TRP A 220 -1.61 -3.28 2.26
C TRP A 220 -2.72 -2.25 2.46
N GLY A 221 -2.36 -0.99 2.64
CA GLY A 221 -3.26 0.14 2.80
C GLY A 221 -2.97 1.23 1.77
N VAL A 222 -3.95 2.08 1.51
CA VAL A 222 -3.76 3.35 0.79
C VAL A 222 -4.52 4.42 1.56
N VAL A 223 -3.91 5.59 1.71
CA VAL A 223 -4.55 6.79 2.27
C VAL A 223 -4.74 7.77 1.14
N PHE A 224 -5.99 8.21 0.97
CA PHE A 224 -6.38 9.22 0.00
C PHE A 224 -6.67 10.54 0.71
N GLY A 225 -6.06 11.64 0.25
CA GLY A 225 -6.50 13.00 0.54
C GLY A 225 -7.64 13.42 -0.40
N PHE A 226 -8.64 14.12 0.12
CA PHE A 226 -9.70 14.74 -0.69
C PHE A 226 -10.10 16.09 -0.09
N GLY A 227 -10.03 17.16 -0.89
CA GLY A 227 -10.32 18.52 -0.43
C GLY A 227 -9.38 19.04 0.66
N PHE A 228 -8.24 18.37 0.88
CA PHE A 228 -7.21 18.69 1.87
C PHE A 228 -5.85 18.74 1.18
N GLU A 229 -5.10 19.81 1.39
CA GLU A 229 -3.73 20.01 0.86
C GLU A 229 -2.71 20.11 2.02
N ASP A 230 -3.03 19.53 3.19
CA ASP A 230 -2.17 19.57 4.38
C ASP A 230 -1.29 18.32 4.44
N GLU A 231 -0.11 18.41 3.85
CA GLU A 231 0.87 17.32 3.77
C GLU A 231 1.24 16.73 5.13
N GLU A 232 1.46 17.56 6.16
CA GLU A 232 1.82 17.08 7.50
C GLU A 232 0.68 16.25 8.10
N ALA A 233 -0.56 16.60 7.80
CA ALA A 233 -1.72 15.81 8.18
C ALA A 233 -1.81 14.50 7.38
N HIS A 234 -1.51 14.52 6.08
CA HIS A 234 -1.52 13.31 5.25
C HIS A 234 -0.47 12.30 5.69
N GLU A 235 0.78 12.75 5.88
CA GLU A 235 1.88 11.93 6.42
C GLU A 235 1.50 11.29 7.77
N ALA A 236 0.89 12.07 8.67
CA ALA A 236 0.44 11.56 9.95
C ALA A 236 -0.66 10.49 9.81
N ALA A 237 -1.53 10.62 8.81
CA ALA A 237 -2.55 9.63 8.50
C ALA A 237 -1.93 8.33 7.96
N VAL A 238 -0.96 8.45 7.04
CA VAL A 238 -0.17 7.33 6.50
C VAL A 238 0.57 6.58 7.62
N ASP A 239 1.24 7.28 8.53
CA ASP A 239 1.95 6.70 9.68
C ASP A 239 1.04 5.83 10.55
N VAL A 240 -0.18 6.31 10.84
CA VAL A 240 -1.16 5.55 11.63
C VAL A 240 -1.64 4.30 10.90
N VAL A 241 -1.87 4.39 9.59
CA VAL A 241 -2.26 3.24 8.77
C VAL A 241 -1.11 2.24 8.66
N ALA A 242 0.14 2.69 8.51
CA ALA A 242 1.33 1.85 8.43
C ALA A 242 1.52 1.04 9.71
N ALA A 243 1.34 1.66 10.88
CA ALA A 243 1.42 0.96 12.17
C ALA A 243 0.38 -0.16 12.34
N ALA A 244 -0.70 -0.15 11.55
CA ALA A 244 -1.76 -1.15 11.58
C ALA A 244 -1.58 -2.28 10.56
N VAL A 245 -0.71 -2.10 9.56
CA VAL A 245 -0.39 -3.12 8.57
C VAL A 245 0.79 -3.95 9.08
N PRO A 246 0.64 -5.27 9.32
CA PRO A 246 1.72 -6.08 9.88
C PRO A 246 2.91 -6.17 8.93
N GLU A 247 4.10 -5.79 9.40
CA GLU A 247 5.35 -6.02 8.67
C GLU A 247 5.61 -7.53 8.47
N PRO A 248 5.78 -8.00 7.22
CA PRO A 248 6.14 -9.37 6.94
C PRO A 248 7.62 -9.60 7.23
N GLY A 249 7.89 -10.17 8.40
CA GLY A 249 9.21 -10.67 8.77
C GLY A 249 9.64 -10.28 10.17
N THR A 250 9.17 -9.14 10.68
CA THR A 250 9.59 -8.62 11.98
C THR A 250 9.14 -9.55 13.12
N ALA A 251 7.96 -10.14 13.01
CA ALA A 251 7.48 -11.16 13.94
C ALA A 251 8.36 -12.43 13.93
N LEU A 252 8.82 -12.87 12.75
CA LEU A 252 9.69 -14.04 12.63
C LEU A 252 11.09 -13.74 13.20
N LEU A 253 11.67 -12.59 12.87
CA LEU A 253 12.98 -12.16 13.37
C LEU A 253 12.96 -11.97 14.89
N MET A 254 11.91 -11.36 15.44
CA MET A 254 11.72 -11.27 16.89
C MET A 254 11.60 -12.65 17.52
N GLY A 255 10.83 -13.56 16.92
CA GLY A 255 10.70 -14.94 17.39
C GLY A 255 12.04 -15.70 17.41
N LEU A 256 12.82 -15.59 16.33
CA LEU A 256 14.15 -16.21 16.23
C LEU A 256 15.15 -15.58 17.21
N GLY A 257 15.11 -14.25 17.37
CA GLY A 257 15.95 -13.54 18.34
C GLY A 257 15.67 -13.99 19.78
N LEU A 258 14.40 -14.07 20.17
CA LEU A 258 13.98 -14.57 21.48
C LEU A 258 14.34 -16.04 21.70
N ALA A 259 14.15 -16.89 20.68
CA ALA A 259 14.54 -18.29 20.74
C ALA A 259 16.07 -18.45 20.93
N GLY A 260 16.87 -17.69 20.18
CA GLY A 260 18.32 -17.66 20.30
C GLY A 260 18.79 -17.26 21.70
N LEU A 261 18.16 -16.25 22.30
CA LEU A 261 18.43 -15.84 23.69
C LEU A 261 18.09 -16.95 24.70
N ALA A 262 16.95 -17.62 24.54
CA ALA A 262 16.53 -18.71 25.43
C ALA A 262 17.51 -19.90 25.40
N PHE A 263 18.03 -20.27 24.22
CA PHE A 263 19.03 -21.34 24.10
C PHE A 263 20.38 -20.96 24.69
N ASN A 264 20.79 -19.69 24.59
CA ASN A 264 22.06 -19.22 25.18
C ASN A 264 21.99 -19.17 26.71
N GLY A 265 20.82 -18.83 27.28
CA GLY A 265 20.59 -18.82 28.73
C GLY A 265 20.77 -20.19 29.40
N ARG A 266 20.33 -21.27 28.74
CA ARG A 266 20.44 -22.65 29.28
C ARG A 266 21.86 -23.21 29.30
N ARG A 267 22.80 -22.64 28.54
CA ARG A 267 24.22 -23.08 28.58
C ARG A 267 25.02 -22.45 29.72
N ARG A 268 24.46 -21.46 30.42
CA ARG A 268 25.11 -20.74 31.51
C ARG A 268 24.59 -21.11 32.91
N ALA A 269 23.57 -21.97 32.99
CA ALA A 269 23.07 -22.57 34.22
C ALA A 269 23.55 -24.02 34.31
#